data_AF-A0A0J9YUE4-F1
#
_entry.id   AF-A0A0J9YUE4-F1
#
_cell.length_a   1.000
_cell.length_b   1.000
_cell.length_c   1.000
_cell.angle_alpha   90.00
_cell.angle_beta   90.00
_cell.angle_gamma   90.00
#
_symmetry.space_group_name_H-M   'P 1'
#
loop_
_entity.id
_entity.type
_entity.pdbx_description
1 polymer ?
#
loop_
_entity_poly.entity_id
_entity_poly.type
_entity_poly.pdbx_seq_one_letter_code
_entity_poly.pdbx_strand_id
1 'polypeptide(L)'
;MAQGSGDQRAVGIADPEESSPNMIVYCKIEDIITKMQDDKTGGVPIRTVKSFLSKIPSVVTGTDIVQWLMKNLSIEDPVEAIHLGSLIAAQGYIFPISDHVLTMKDDGTFYRFQAPYFWPSNCWEPENTDYAIYLCKRTMQNKARLELADYEAENLARLQRAFARKWEFIFMQAEAQVKIDRKKDKTERKILDSQERAFWDVHRPV
;
A
#
# COMPACT_ATOMS: atom_id res chain seq x y z
N MET A 1 15.42 -39.32 -4.63
CA MET A 1 15.64 -39.27 -3.16
C MET A 1 16.58 -38.12 -2.86
N ALA A 2 16.05 -37.07 -2.24
CA ALA A 2 16.72 -36.13 -1.32
C ALA A 2 15.70 -35.01 -1.06
N GLN A 3 15.03 -35.11 0.08
CA GLN A 3 14.10 -34.11 0.60
C GLN A 3 14.88 -32.85 0.95
N GLY A 4 14.39 -31.69 0.52
CA GLY A 4 14.75 -30.38 1.08
C GLY A 4 13.54 -29.89 1.86
N SER A 5 13.59 -30.09 3.18
CA SER A 5 12.61 -29.66 4.18
C SER A 5 12.38 -28.15 4.14
N GLY A 6 11.11 -27.75 4.30
CA GLY A 6 10.70 -26.36 4.36
C GLY A 6 11.06 -25.70 5.69
N ASP A 7 11.50 -24.45 5.59
CA ASP A 7 11.47 -23.50 6.71
C ASP A 7 10.31 -22.54 6.47
N GLN A 8 9.12 -22.94 6.93
CA GLN A 8 8.13 -21.96 7.37
C GLN A 8 8.65 -21.39 8.68
N ARG A 9 9.26 -20.21 8.65
CA ARG A 9 9.51 -19.44 9.87
C ARG A 9 8.14 -19.11 10.47
N ALA A 10 7.78 -19.85 11.52
CA ALA A 10 6.70 -19.48 12.41
C ALA A 10 7.00 -18.07 12.94
N VAL A 11 6.06 -17.15 12.74
CA VAL A 11 6.09 -15.82 13.33
C VAL A 11 5.96 -16.03 14.84
N GLY A 12 7.08 -15.92 15.55
CA GLY A 12 7.09 -15.92 17.00
C GLY A 12 6.27 -14.71 17.48
N ILE A 13 5.26 -14.97 18.30
CA ILE A 13 4.55 -13.93 19.05
C ILE A 13 5.59 -13.35 20.02
N ALA A 14 6.16 -12.20 19.68
CA ALA A 14 7.07 -11.48 20.57
C ALA A 14 6.32 -11.04 21.84
N ASP A 15 7.01 -11.10 22.97
CA ASP A 15 6.50 -10.64 24.26
C ASP A 15 6.09 -9.14 24.16
N PRO A 16 4.85 -8.74 24.53
CA PRO A 16 4.41 -7.35 24.44
C PRO A 16 5.31 -6.35 25.17
N GLU A 17 6.06 -6.81 26.17
CA GLU A 17 7.00 -5.98 26.95
C GLU A 17 8.34 -5.71 26.24
N GLU A 18 8.67 -6.47 25.18
CA GLU A 18 9.88 -6.27 24.36
C GLU A 18 9.61 -5.54 23.03
N SER A 19 8.34 -5.25 22.72
CA SER A 19 7.96 -4.56 21.49
C SER A 19 8.31 -3.07 21.55
N SER A 20 8.94 -2.55 20.49
CA SER A 20 9.14 -1.10 20.35
C SER A 20 7.80 -0.36 20.54
N PRO A 21 7.78 0.88 21.09
CA PRO A 21 6.53 1.61 21.32
C PRO A 21 5.62 1.72 20.09
N ASN A 22 6.23 1.76 18.90
CA ASN A 22 5.51 1.81 17.62
C ASN A 22 4.81 0.48 17.29
N MET A 23 5.37 -0.65 17.69
CA MET A 23 4.82 -1.97 17.39
C MET A 23 3.47 -2.20 18.07
N ILE A 24 3.29 -1.69 19.30
CA ILE A 24 2.00 -1.73 19.99
C ILE A 24 0.93 -0.97 19.19
N VAL A 25 1.29 0.17 18.60
CA VAL A 25 0.38 0.97 17.77
C VAL A 25 0.03 0.21 16.48
N TYR A 26 1.02 -0.38 15.81
CA TYR A 26 0.81 -1.19 14.60
C TYR A 26 -0.13 -2.36 14.85
N CYS A 27 0.09 -3.16 15.91
CA CYS A 27 -0.82 -4.26 16.26
C CYS A 27 -2.26 -3.79 16.44
N LYS A 28 -2.47 -2.66 17.15
CA LYS A 28 -3.81 -2.11 17.36
C LYS A 28 -4.47 -1.65 16.06
N ILE A 29 -3.72 -1.05 15.14
CA ILE A 29 -4.23 -0.66 13.83
C ILE A 29 -4.57 -1.91 13.01
N GLU A 30 -3.70 -2.93 13.03
CA GLU A 30 -3.89 -4.18 12.30
C GLU A 30 -5.11 -4.97 12.76
N ASP A 31 -5.41 -4.94 14.05
CA ASP A 31 -6.65 -5.49 14.61
C ASP A 31 -7.89 -4.77 14.05
N ILE A 32 -7.84 -3.44 13.94
CA ILE A 32 -8.92 -2.65 13.33
C ILE A 32 -9.06 -3.01 11.85
N ILE A 33 -7.95 -3.04 11.11
CA ILE A 33 -7.91 -3.36 9.67
C ILE A 33 -8.42 -4.78 9.38
N THR A 34 -8.11 -5.73 10.26
CA THR A 34 -8.60 -7.11 10.15
C THR A 34 -10.11 -7.17 10.33
N LYS A 35 -10.65 -6.47 11.33
CA LYS A 35 -12.10 -6.39 11.57
C LYS A 35 -12.83 -5.64 10.43
N MET A 36 -12.22 -4.60 9.87
CA MET A 36 -12.76 -3.88 8.72
C MET A 36 -12.91 -4.76 7.48
N GLN A 37 -12.05 -5.77 7.31
CA GLN A 37 -12.08 -6.68 6.15
C GLN A 37 -12.89 -7.96 6.40
N ASP A 38 -13.45 -8.15 7.59
CA ASP A 38 -14.20 -9.35 7.93
C ASP A 38 -15.68 -9.22 7.58
N ASP A 39 -16.04 -9.73 6.40
CA ASP A 39 -17.43 -9.76 5.92
C ASP A 39 -18.40 -10.49 6.87
N LYS A 40 -17.91 -11.41 7.72
CA LYS A 40 -18.78 -12.18 8.63
C LYS A 40 -19.21 -11.38 9.85
N THR A 41 -18.38 -10.44 10.29
CA THR A 41 -18.63 -9.61 11.48
C THR A 41 -19.15 -8.22 11.15
N GLY A 42 -19.47 -7.97 9.87
CA GLY A 42 -19.99 -6.68 9.40
C GLY A 42 -18.88 -5.67 9.10
N GLY A 43 -17.79 -6.14 8.49
CA GLY A 43 -16.75 -5.32 7.88
C GLY A 43 -17.28 -4.30 6.86
N VAL A 44 -16.36 -3.48 6.35
CA VAL A 44 -16.63 -2.47 5.33
C VAL A 44 -16.93 -3.18 4.00
N PRO A 45 -17.99 -2.79 3.25
CA PRO A 45 -18.36 -3.44 2.01
C PRO A 45 -17.31 -3.23 0.90
N ILE A 46 -16.50 -4.26 0.64
CA ILE A 46 -15.51 -4.25 -0.44
C ILE A 46 -16.21 -4.57 -1.77
N ARG A 47 -16.14 -3.65 -2.73
CA ARG A 47 -16.90 -3.75 -3.99
C ARG A 47 -16.00 -3.71 -5.22
N THR A 48 -16.54 -4.21 -6.32
CA THR A 48 -16.02 -3.93 -7.67
C THR A 48 -16.94 -2.93 -8.35
N VAL A 49 -16.45 -1.71 -8.54
CA VAL A 49 -17.20 -0.62 -9.17
C VAL A 49 -17.02 -0.71 -10.70
N LYS A 50 -18.14 -0.74 -11.43
CA LYS A 50 -18.15 -0.80 -12.90
C LYS A 50 -18.76 0.49 -13.45
N SER A 51 -18.07 1.12 -14.39
CA SER A 51 -18.57 2.19 -15.26
C SER A 51 -18.41 1.79 -16.73
N PHE A 52 -18.91 2.60 -17.65
CA PHE A 52 -18.82 2.33 -19.08
C PHE A 52 -17.37 2.14 -19.58
N LEU A 53 -16.42 2.90 -19.03
CA LEU A 53 -15.01 2.90 -19.45
C LEU A 53 -14.07 2.15 -18.49
N SER A 54 -14.54 1.80 -17.28
CA SER A 54 -13.64 1.29 -16.25
C SER A 54 -14.29 0.24 -15.34
N LYS A 55 -13.45 -0.67 -14.85
CA LYS A 55 -13.77 -1.60 -13.79
C LYS A 55 -12.69 -1.45 -12.71
N ILE A 56 -13.10 -1.05 -11.52
CA ILE A 56 -12.24 -0.80 -10.37
C ILE A 56 -12.58 -1.86 -9.30
N PRO A 57 -11.77 -2.92 -9.19
CA PRO A 57 -12.01 -4.03 -8.27
C PRO A 57 -11.49 -3.69 -6.87
N SER A 58 -12.02 -4.36 -5.85
CA SER A 58 -11.50 -4.34 -4.47
C SER A 58 -11.32 -2.92 -3.91
N VAL A 59 -12.40 -2.15 -3.90
CA VAL A 59 -12.42 -0.79 -3.33
C VAL A 59 -13.53 -0.64 -2.30
N VAL A 60 -13.30 0.27 -1.36
CA VAL A 60 -14.26 0.74 -0.35
C VAL A 60 -14.38 2.26 -0.48
N THR A 61 -15.51 2.84 -0.05
CA THR A 61 -15.67 4.30 -0.05
C THR A 61 -15.18 4.90 1.25
N GLY A 62 -14.77 6.16 1.22
CA GLY A 62 -14.41 6.91 2.43
C GLY A 62 -15.55 6.94 3.45
N THR A 63 -16.78 7.21 2.99
CA THR A 63 -17.98 7.15 3.85
C THR A 63 -18.19 5.77 4.47
N ASP A 64 -18.05 4.68 3.72
CA ASP A 64 -18.22 3.33 4.28
C ASP A 64 -17.19 3.05 5.40
N ILE A 65 -15.94 3.53 5.25
CA ILE A 65 -14.89 3.40 6.28
C ILE A 65 -15.22 4.25 7.51
N VAL A 66 -15.54 5.53 7.33
CA VAL A 66 -15.82 6.48 8.43
C VAL A 66 -17.01 5.99 9.27
N GLN A 67 -18.10 5.58 8.62
CA GLN A 67 -19.26 5.02 9.31
C GLN A 67 -18.93 3.74 10.08
N TRP A 68 -18.05 2.90 9.52
CA TRP A 68 -17.60 1.70 10.23
C TRP A 68 -16.78 2.05 11.47
N LEU A 69 -15.87 3.02 11.40
CA LEU A 69 -15.07 3.48 12.54
C LEU A 69 -15.96 4.03 13.65
N MET A 70 -16.89 4.93 13.29
CA MET A 70 -17.86 5.50 14.24
C MET A 70 -18.62 4.43 14.99
N LYS A 71 -19.21 3.48 14.25
CA LYS A 71 -20.01 2.41 14.84
C LYS A 71 -19.20 1.45 15.70
N ASN A 72 -18.07 0.95 15.21
CA ASN A 72 -17.35 -0.16 15.84
C ASN A 72 -16.36 0.28 16.93
N LEU A 73 -15.96 1.56 16.91
CA LEU A 73 -15.09 2.14 17.93
C LEU A 73 -15.85 3.10 18.86
N SER A 74 -17.18 3.22 18.70
CA SER A 74 -18.05 4.11 19.49
C SER A 74 -17.60 5.59 19.44
N ILE A 75 -17.21 6.06 18.24
CA ILE A 75 -16.82 7.45 18.02
C ILE A 75 -18.09 8.25 17.66
N GLU A 76 -18.38 9.29 18.45
CA GLU A 76 -19.57 10.13 18.27
C GLU A 76 -19.36 11.25 17.24
N ASP A 77 -18.16 11.84 17.21
CA ASP A 77 -17.82 12.92 16.28
C ASP A 77 -17.25 12.37 14.95
N PRO A 78 -17.89 12.63 13.80
CA PRO A 78 -17.34 12.27 12.50
C PRO A 78 -15.92 12.81 12.25
N VAL A 79 -15.58 13.98 12.80
CA VAL A 79 -14.25 14.58 12.64
C VAL A 79 -13.18 13.73 13.30
N GLU A 80 -13.46 13.15 14.48
CA GLU A 80 -12.55 12.22 15.16
C GLU A 80 -12.36 10.93 14.35
N ALA A 81 -13.43 10.37 13.78
CA ALA A 81 -13.35 9.18 12.92
C ALA A 81 -12.54 9.44 11.64
N ILE A 82 -12.73 10.59 10.99
CA ILE A 82 -11.94 11.00 9.83
C ILE A 82 -10.46 11.19 10.20
N HIS A 83 -10.19 11.80 11.37
CA HIS A 83 -8.84 12.00 11.86
C HIS A 83 -8.14 10.65 12.11
N LEU A 84 -8.77 9.73 12.84
CA LEU A 84 -8.24 8.38 13.07
C LEU A 84 -8.02 7.63 11.75
N GLY A 85 -9.01 7.67 10.85
CA GLY A 85 -8.89 7.06 9.52
C GLY A 85 -7.73 7.63 8.70
N SER A 86 -7.50 8.95 8.79
CA SER A 86 -6.35 9.60 8.15
C SER A 86 -5.02 9.18 8.75
N LEU A 87 -4.94 8.98 10.08
CA LEU A 87 -3.74 8.45 10.73
C LEU A 87 -3.46 7.00 10.29
N ILE A 88 -4.50 6.16 10.20
CA ILE A 88 -4.39 4.79 9.66
C ILE A 88 -3.89 4.80 8.21
N ALA A 89 -4.40 5.74 7.40
CA ALA A 89 -3.97 5.91 6.02
C ALA A 89 -2.51 6.37 5.91
N ALA A 90 -2.09 7.33 6.73
CA ALA A 90 -0.72 7.82 6.79
C ALA A 90 0.29 6.74 7.21
N GLN A 91 -0.15 5.75 8.00
CA GLN A 91 0.66 4.56 8.33
C GLN A 91 0.67 3.50 7.21
N GLY A 92 -0.04 3.72 6.10
CA GLY A 92 0.01 2.87 4.92
C GLY A 92 -0.94 1.68 4.92
N TYR A 93 -1.87 1.57 5.86
CA TYR A 93 -2.80 0.43 5.93
C TYR A 93 -3.99 0.54 4.97
N ILE A 94 -4.40 1.77 4.65
CA ILE A 94 -5.46 2.10 3.71
C ILE A 94 -4.97 3.27 2.86
N PHE A 95 -5.25 3.30 1.56
CA PHE A 95 -4.81 4.40 0.71
C PHE A 95 -5.86 4.79 -0.34
N PRO A 96 -6.00 6.08 -0.66
CA PRO A 96 -6.84 6.52 -1.78
C PRO A 96 -6.24 6.01 -3.09
N ILE A 97 -7.07 5.52 -4.01
CA ILE A 97 -6.55 4.92 -5.26
C ILE A 97 -6.16 5.95 -6.33
N SER A 98 -6.51 7.22 -6.14
CA SER A 98 -6.41 8.29 -7.14
C SER A 98 -5.55 9.48 -6.69
N ASP A 99 -4.92 9.39 -5.52
CA ASP A 99 -4.13 10.48 -4.93
C ASP A 99 -2.91 9.88 -4.22
N HIS A 100 -1.81 10.63 -4.20
CA HIS A 100 -0.57 10.31 -3.46
C HIS A 100 -0.63 10.77 -2.00
N VAL A 101 -1.53 11.70 -1.66
CA VAL A 101 -1.72 12.15 -0.28
C VAL A 101 -2.52 11.11 0.51
N LEU A 102 -1.88 10.48 1.50
CA LEU A 102 -2.47 9.44 2.34
C LEU A 102 -3.36 10.03 3.45
N THR A 103 -4.55 10.49 3.06
CA THR A 103 -5.55 11.07 3.97
C THR A 103 -6.94 10.47 3.71
N MET A 104 -7.83 10.56 4.70
CA MET A 104 -9.20 10.08 4.59
C MET A 104 -10.19 11.24 4.39
N LYS A 105 -11.21 10.98 3.57
CA LYS A 105 -12.32 11.88 3.29
C LYS A 105 -13.63 11.13 3.52
N ASP A 106 -14.59 11.76 4.20
CA ASP A 106 -15.95 11.22 4.33
C ASP A 106 -16.78 11.56 3.08
N ASP A 107 -16.45 10.91 1.98
CA ASP A 107 -17.14 11.05 0.71
C ASP A 107 -17.04 9.76 -0.14
N GLY A 108 -17.43 9.86 -1.41
CA GLY A 108 -17.35 8.78 -2.38
C GLY A 108 -15.94 8.44 -2.89
N THR A 109 -14.87 9.01 -2.33
CA THR A 109 -13.49 8.67 -2.70
C THR A 109 -13.24 7.19 -2.47
N PHE A 110 -12.58 6.55 -3.43
CA PHE A 110 -12.26 5.13 -3.34
C PHE A 110 -10.92 4.88 -2.66
N TYR A 111 -10.95 3.99 -1.68
CA TYR A 111 -9.78 3.51 -0.95
C TYR A 111 -9.58 2.02 -1.17
N ARG A 112 -8.37 1.55 -0.85
CA ARG A 112 -8.02 0.13 -0.85
C ARG A 112 -7.20 -0.22 0.39
N PHE A 113 -7.43 -1.42 0.90
CA PHE A 113 -6.59 -1.99 1.96
C PHE A 113 -5.22 -2.40 1.39
N GLN A 114 -4.17 -2.12 2.15
CA GLN A 114 -2.81 -2.52 1.82
C GLN A 114 -2.59 -4.01 2.06
N ALA A 115 -1.74 -4.63 1.23
CA ALA A 115 -1.32 -6.00 1.44
C ALA A 115 -0.51 -6.13 2.74
N PRO A 116 -0.72 -7.18 3.56
CA PRO A 116 0.04 -7.39 4.80
C PRO A 116 1.55 -7.38 4.63
N TYR A 117 2.04 -7.79 3.46
CA TYR A 117 3.45 -7.71 3.10
C TYR A 117 4.03 -6.29 3.24
N PHE A 118 3.25 -5.25 2.94
CA PHE A 118 3.68 -3.85 2.99
C PHE A 118 3.35 -3.16 4.32
N TRP A 119 2.83 -3.87 5.32
CA TRP A 119 2.53 -3.27 6.62
C TRP A 119 3.81 -2.84 7.34
N PRO A 120 3.79 -1.70 8.07
CA PRO A 120 4.97 -1.15 8.75
C PRO A 120 5.48 -2.05 9.89
N SER A 121 4.65 -2.96 10.41
CA SER A 121 5.03 -4.02 11.36
C SER A 121 6.08 -4.99 10.83
N ASN A 122 6.27 -5.07 9.50
CA ASN A 122 7.36 -5.84 8.90
C ASN A 122 8.72 -5.11 8.97
N CYS A 123 8.79 -3.94 9.62
CA CYS A 123 10.01 -3.15 9.81
C CYS A 123 10.74 -2.86 8.49
N TRP A 124 10.00 -2.38 7.50
CA TRP A 124 10.55 -2.00 6.20
C TRP A 124 11.55 -0.84 6.32
N GLU A 125 12.74 -1.01 5.74
CA GLU A 125 13.75 0.04 5.57
C GLU A 125 14.17 0.14 4.10
N PRO A 126 13.29 0.60 3.19
CA PRO A 126 13.54 0.57 1.76
C PRO A 126 14.65 1.54 1.35
N GLU A 127 15.61 1.03 0.58
CA GLU A 127 16.76 1.81 0.15
C GLU A 127 16.42 2.72 -1.03
N ASN A 128 17.31 3.68 -1.28
CA ASN A 128 17.25 4.49 -2.50
C ASN A 128 17.43 3.65 -3.78
N THR A 129 18.12 2.51 -3.70
CA THR A 129 18.24 1.57 -4.84
C THR A 129 16.88 0.99 -5.20
N ASP A 130 16.11 0.54 -4.20
CA ASP A 130 14.75 0.00 -4.38
C ASP A 130 13.82 1.06 -4.97
N TYR A 131 13.90 2.30 -4.48
CA TYR A 131 13.08 3.38 -5.00
C TYR A 131 13.44 3.72 -6.46
N ALA A 132 14.73 3.70 -6.80
CA ALA A 132 15.18 3.89 -8.19
C ALA A 132 14.64 2.79 -9.12
N ILE A 133 14.62 1.53 -8.66
CA ILE A 133 14.04 0.40 -9.40
C ILE A 133 12.54 0.62 -9.60
N TYR A 134 11.81 1.00 -8.55
CA TYR A 134 10.38 1.29 -8.61
C TYR A 134 10.04 2.38 -9.63
N LEU A 135 10.71 3.54 -9.54
CA LEU A 135 10.51 4.66 -10.46
C LEU A 135 10.88 4.28 -11.90
N CYS A 136 12.02 3.59 -12.08
CA CYS A 136 12.44 3.10 -13.39
C CYS A 136 11.46 2.08 -13.99
N LYS A 137 10.91 1.18 -13.16
CA LYS A 137 9.88 0.23 -13.56
C LYS A 137 8.63 0.96 -14.05
N ARG A 138 8.18 2.02 -13.35
CA ARG A 138 7.00 2.80 -13.74
C ARG A 138 7.16 3.47 -15.10
N THR A 139 8.31 4.07 -15.38
CA THR A 139 8.55 4.73 -16.68
C THR A 139 8.56 3.73 -17.84
N MET A 140 8.96 2.48 -17.63
CA MET A 140 8.94 1.43 -18.67
C MET A 140 7.54 0.95 -19.05
N GLN A 141 6.52 1.20 -18.23
CA GLN A 141 5.19 0.63 -18.47
C GLN A 141 4.38 1.39 -19.52
N ASN A 142 4.71 2.64 -19.82
CA ASN A 142 4.03 3.50 -20.80
C ASN A 142 2.50 3.56 -20.62
N LYS A 143 2.03 3.85 -19.40
CA LYS A 143 0.60 3.99 -19.08
C LYS A 143 0.39 5.28 -18.31
N ALA A 144 -0.55 6.12 -18.75
CA ALA A 144 -0.86 7.41 -18.12
C ALA A 144 -1.04 7.31 -16.59
N ARG A 145 -1.77 6.30 -16.10
CA ARG A 145 -1.97 6.09 -14.64
C ARG A 145 -0.70 5.78 -13.83
N LEU A 146 0.41 5.48 -14.50
CA LEU A 146 1.71 5.14 -13.89
C LEU A 146 2.77 6.21 -14.18
N GLU A 147 2.40 7.28 -14.90
CA GLU A 147 3.28 8.41 -15.13
C GLU A 147 3.74 8.97 -13.79
N LEU A 148 5.02 9.37 -13.74
CA LEU A 148 5.60 9.92 -12.54
C LEU A 148 5.03 11.31 -12.28
N ALA A 149 4.70 11.62 -11.03
CA ALA A 149 4.47 12.99 -10.64
C ALA A 149 5.79 13.80 -10.73
N ASP A 150 5.70 15.13 -10.77
CA ASP A 150 6.87 16.00 -10.95
C ASP A 150 7.95 15.73 -9.89
N TYR A 151 7.58 15.63 -8.61
CA TYR A 151 8.51 15.32 -7.52
C TYR A 151 9.15 13.93 -7.66
N GLU A 152 8.43 12.95 -8.22
CA GLU A 152 8.96 11.60 -8.48
C GLU A 152 9.95 11.63 -9.65
N ALA A 153 9.67 12.40 -10.70
CA ALA A 153 10.56 12.59 -11.84
C ALA A 153 11.87 13.29 -11.43
N GLU A 154 11.79 14.31 -10.58
CA GLU A 154 12.96 14.97 -9.99
C GLU A 154 13.78 14.00 -9.12
N ASN A 155 13.11 13.19 -8.30
CA ASN A 155 13.76 12.15 -7.52
C ASN A 155 14.47 11.11 -8.40
N LEU A 156 13.82 10.65 -9.48
CA LEU A 156 14.44 9.73 -10.45
C LEU A 156 15.70 10.35 -11.07
N ALA A 157 15.64 11.60 -11.49
CA ALA A 157 16.79 12.31 -12.06
C ALA A 157 17.94 12.47 -11.05
N ARG A 158 17.63 12.68 -9.77
CA ARG A 158 18.63 12.71 -8.68
C ARG A 158 19.26 11.33 -8.46
N LEU A 159 18.46 10.27 -8.43
CA LEU A 159 18.91 8.89 -8.23
C LEU A 159 19.75 8.40 -9.41
N GLN A 160 19.38 8.75 -10.65
CA GLN A 160 20.17 8.47 -11.85
C GLN A 160 21.58 9.05 -11.76
N ARG A 161 21.70 10.31 -11.30
CA ARG A 161 23.01 10.94 -11.08
C ARG A 161 23.78 10.26 -9.95
N ALA A 162 23.14 9.99 -8.82
CA ALA A 162 23.77 9.35 -7.67
C ALA A 162 24.26 7.92 -7.96
N PHE A 163 23.53 7.19 -8.81
CA PHE A 163 23.78 5.78 -9.12
C PHE A 163 24.28 5.55 -10.54
N ALA A 164 24.88 6.55 -11.18
CA ALA A 164 25.30 6.49 -12.58
C ALA A 164 26.12 5.23 -12.93
N ARG A 165 27.03 4.80 -12.04
CA ARG A 165 27.88 3.60 -12.26
C ARG A 165 27.13 2.27 -12.15
N LYS A 166 26.00 2.22 -11.44
CA LYS A 166 25.17 1.01 -11.26
C LYS A 166 23.80 1.13 -11.94
N TRP A 167 23.61 2.15 -12.78
CA TRP A 167 22.31 2.43 -13.40
C TRP A 167 21.84 1.30 -14.31
N GLU A 168 22.75 0.68 -15.05
CA GLU A 168 22.44 -0.48 -15.89
C GLU A 168 21.86 -1.65 -15.09
N PHE A 169 22.38 -1.90 -13.88
CA PHE A 169 21.86 -2.93 -12.99
C PHE A 169 20.44 -2.59 -12.47
N ILE A 170 20.22 -1.32 -12.09
CA ILE A 170 18.89 -0.84 -11.69
C ILE A 170 17.88 -1.02 -12.83
N PHE A 171 18.27 -0.64 -14.05
CA PHE A 171 17.44 -0.80 -15.23
C PHE A 171 17.12 -2.28 -15.52
N MET A 172 18.12 -3.16 -15.44
CA MET A 172 17.94 -4.60 -15.65
C MET A 172 16.99 -5.22 -14.60
N GLN A 173 17.10 -4.82 -13.33
CA GLN A 173 16.19 -5.28 -12.28
C GLN A 173 14.77 -4.77 -12.49
N ALA A 174 14.60 -3.50 -12.85
CA ALA A 174 13.30 -2.93 -13.18
C ALA A 174 12.65 -3.67 -14.36
N GLU A 175 13.42 -3.93 -15.43
CA GLU A 175 12.94 -4.67 -16.60
C GLU A 175 12.52 -6.10 -16.25
N ALA A 176 13.29 -6.79 -15.40
CA ALA A 176 12.95 -8.13 -14.92
C ALA A 176 11.62 -8.14 -14.13
N GLN A 177 11.39 -7.14 -13.27
CA GLN A 177 10.12 -6.99 -12.57
C GLN A 177 8.96 -6.71 -13.55
N VAL A 178 9.13 -5.82 -14.53
CA VAL A 178 8.11 -5.58 -15.58
C VAL A 178 7.75 -6.88 -16.30
N LYS A 179 8.75 -7.72 -16.64
CA LYS A 179 8.52 -9.02 -17.30
C LYS A 179 7.69 -9.97 -16.44
N ILE A 180 7.88 -9.95 -15.12
CA ILE A 180 7.08 -10.74 -14.16
C ILE A 180 5.65 -10.18 -14.08
N ASP A 181 5.50 -8.87 -13.89
CA ASP A 181 4.19 -8.21 -13.77
C ASP A 181 3.34 -8.34 -15.04
N ARG A 182 3.97 -8.46 -16.21
CA ARG A 182 3.28 -8.71 -17.48
C ARG A 182 2.59 -10.08 -17.54
N LYS A 183 3.05 -11.07 -16.78
CA LYS A 183 2.44 -12.41 -16.70
C LYS A 183 1.17 -12.44 -15.85
N LYS A 184 1.00 -11.46 -14.97
CA LYS A 184 -0.18 -11.31 -14.11
C LYS A 184 -1.37 -10.79 -14.92
N ASP A 185 -2.57 -11.14 -14.49
CA ASP A 185 -3.77 -10.63 -15.14
C ASP A 185 -3.90 -9.11 -14.95
N LYS A 186 -4.69 -8.47 -15.82
CA LYS A 186 -4.81 -7.00 -15.85
C LYS A 186 -5.38 -6.43 -14.55
N THR A 187 -6.28 -7.15 -13.90
CA THR A 187 -6.91 -6.75 -12.64
C THR A 187 -5.89 -6.85 -11.52
N GLU A 188 -5.30 -8.02 -11.32
CA GLU A 188 -4.27 -8.28 -10.30
C GLU A 188 -3.12 -7.27 -10.41
N ARG A 189 -2.58 -7.08 -11.63
CA ARG A 189 -1.50 -6.11 -11.85
C ARG A 189 -1.88 -4.68 -11.41
N LYS A 190 -3.11 -4.23 -11.67
CA LYS A 190 -3.56 -2.90 -11.21
C LYS A 190 -3.61 -2.78 -9.69
N ILE A 191 -3.96 -3.88 -9.00
CA ILE A 191 -3.98 -3.93 -7.54
C ILE A 191 -2.55 -3.79 -7.01
N LEU A 192 -1.64 -4.59 -7.55
CA LEU A 192 -0.24 -4.60 -7.15
C LEU A 192 0.44 -3.26 -7.44
N ASP A 193 0.24 -2.71 -8.65
CA ASP A 193 0.74 -1.38 -9.02
C ASP A 193 0.30 -0.32 -7.98
N SER A 194 -0.96 -0.36 -7.53
CA SER A 194 -1.50 0.60 -6.56
C SER A 194 -1.00 0.40 -5.13
N GLN A 195 -0.78 -0.87 -4.73
CA GLN A 195 -0.29 -1.24 -3.41
C GLN A 195 1.18 -0.86 -3.24
N GLU A 196 1.99 -1.12 -4.27
CA GLU A 196 3.39 -0.72 -4.31
C GLU A 196 3.54 0.81 -4.34
N ARG A 197 2.68 1.53 -5.08
CA ARG A 197 2.65 3.00 -5.01
C ARG A 197 2.36 3.49 -3.59
N ALA A 198 1.33 2.96 -2.94
CA ALA A 198 0.99 3.37 -1.58
C ALA A 198 2.10 3.06 -0.57
N PHE A 199 2.85 1.97 -0.76
CA PHE A 199 4.05 1.69 0.03
C PHE A 199 5.09 2.81 -0.12
N TRP A 200 5.33 3.29 -1.35
CA TRP A 200 6.26 4.39 -1.59
C TRP A 200 5.73 5.75 -1.12
N ASP A 201 4.42 5.99 -1.15
CA ASP A 201 3.82 7.21 -0.62
C ASP A 201 4.06 7.37 0.90
N VAL A 202 4.21 6.26 1.64
CA VAL A 202 4.63 6.27 3.06
C VAL A 202 6.12 6.59 3.21
N HIS A 203 6.97 5.93 2.42
CA HIS A 203 8.43 5.95 2.63
C HIS A 203 9.15 7.08 1.88
N ARG A 204 8.49 7.67 0.88
CA ARG A 204 8.96 8.79 0.05
C ARG A 204 7.76 9.73 -0.19
N PRO A 205 7.23 10.34 0.89
CA PRO A 205 6.04 11.18 0.82
C PRO A 205 6.24 12.39 -0.09
N VAL A 206 5.12 12.95 -0.57
CA VAL A 206 5.03 14.19 -1.37
C VAL A 206 5.67 15.37 -0.63
#